data_AF-A0A6G3X0L9-F1
#
_entry.id   AF-A0A6G3X0L9-F1
#
_cell.length_a   1.000
_cell.length_b   1.000
_cell.length_c   1.000
_cell.angle_alpha   90.00
_cell.angle_beta   90.00
_cell.angle_gamma   90.00
#
_symmetry.space_group_name_H-M   'P 1'
#
loop_
_entity.id
_entity.type
_entity.pdbx_description
1 polymer ?
#
loop_
_entity_poly.entity_id
_entity_poly.type
_entity_poly.pdbx_seq_one_letter_code
_entity_poly.pdbx_strand_id
1 'polypeptide(L)' 'RFIFDSRDEGGEQRLEILNDRDGVWRCRTTFNCTDACPRGIEVTKAIQEVKRALITRRF' A
#
# COMPACT_ATOMS: atom_id res chain seq x y z
N ARG A 1 -6.44 -0.77 0.57
CA ARG A 1 -7.65 -1.37 1.17
C ARG A 1 -8.00 -2.69 0.49
N PHE A 2 -8.45 -2.68 -0.77
CA PHE A 2 -8.98 -3.88 -1.44
C PHE A 2 -7.97 -5.03 -1.60
N ILE A 3 -6.68 -4.71 -1.76
CA ILE A 3 -5.59 -5.70 -1.91
C ILE A 3 -5.55 -6.75 -0.78
N PHE A 4 -6.03 -6.41 0.43
CA PHE A 4 -6.05 -7.30 1.59
C PHE A 4 -7.48 -7.68 2.02
N ASP A 5 -8.49 -7.47 1.17
CA ASP A 5 -9.86 -7.90 1.39
C ASP A 5 -10.02 -9.29 0.76
N SER A 6 -10.38 -10.31 1.55
CA SER A 6 -10.49 -11.70 1.08
C SER A 6 -11.57 -11.93 0.01
N ARG A 7 -12.44 -10.93 -0.22
CA ARG A 7 -13.48 -10.93 -1.24
C ARG A 7 -13.04 -10.28 -2.55
N ASP A 8 -11.86 -9.64 -2.59
CA ASP A 8 -11.37 -8.96 -3.80
C ASP A 8 -10.70 -9.97 -4.74
N GLU A 9 -11.25 -10.09 -5.96
CA GLU A 9 -10.71 -10.95 -7.02
C GLU A 9 -9.70 -10.20 -7.92
N GLY A 10 -9.43 -8.92 -7.65
CA GLY A 10 -8.62 -8.02 -8.48
C GLY A 10 -7.32 -7.56 -7.82
N GLY A 11 -6.82 -8.30 -6.83
CA GLY A 11 -5.67 -7.93 -6.02
C GLY A 11 -4.40 -7.79 -6.85
N GLU A 12 -4.12 -8.76 -7.73
CA GLU A 12 -2.95 -8.74 -8.61
C GLU A 12 -2.95 -7.53 -9.55
N GLN A 13 -4.07 -7.25 -10.21
CA GLN A 13 -4.20 -6.10 -11.11
C GLN A 13 -3.95 -4.77 -10.37
N ARG A 14 -4.41 -4.64 -9.12
CA ARG A 14 -4.16 -3.44 -8.30
C ARG A 14 -2.69 -3.33 -7.91
N LEU A 15 -2.05 -4.44 -7.58
CA LEU A 15 -0.62 -4.48 -7.28
C LEU A 15 0.20 -4.07 -8.49
N GLU A 16 -0.13 -4.54 -9.69
CA GLU A 16 0.51 -4.15 -10.95
C GLU A 16 0.47 -2.62 -11.14
N ILE A 17 -0.70 -2.00 -10.96
CA ILE A 17 -0.87 -0.54 -11.04
C ILE A 17 0.00 0.19 -10.02
N LEU A 18 0.08 -0.31 -8.79
CA LEU A 18 0.85 0.31 -7.72
C LEU A 18 2.37 0.06 -7.82
N ASN A 19 2.79 -0.91 -8.64
CA ASN A 19 4.18 -1.26 -8.86
C ASN A 19 4.91 -0.30 -9.84
N ASP A 20 4.20 0.69 -10.38
CA ASP A 20 4.80 1.72 -11.20
C ASP A 20 5.81 2.59 -10.40
N ARG A 21 6.79 3.18 -11.09
CA ARG A 21 7.78 4.09 -10.49
C ARG A 21 7.11 5.23 -9.72
N ASP A 22 5.99 5.75 -10.21
CA ASP A 22 5.21 6.81 -9.58
C ASP A 22 4.19 6.30 -8.55
N GLY A 23 4.10 4.98 -8.36
CA GLY A 23 3.29 4.31 -7.34
C GLY A 23 3.92 4.28 -5.94
N VAL A 24 3.83 3.14 -5.25
CA VAL A 24 4.25 3.05 -3.83
C VAL A 24 5.74 3.32 -3.62
N TRP A 25 6.56 3.17 -4.66
CA TRP A 25 8.01 3.33 -4.60
C TRP A 25 8.48 4.75 -4.32
N ARG A 26 7.65 5.77 -4.58
CA ARG A 26 7.99 7.17 -4.26
C ARG A 26 7.92 7.51 -2.78
N CYS A 27 7.22 6.69 -1.98
CA CYS A 27 7.13 6.93 -0.55
C CYS A 27 8.51 6.83 0.11
N ARG A 28 8.95 7.94 0.72
CA ARG A 28 10.22 8.06 1.46
C ARG A 28 10.09 7.82 2.96
N THR A 29 8.95 7.27 3.40
CA THR A 29 8.72 6.90 4.80
C THR A 29 8.87 8.10 5.76
N THR A 30 8.32 9.25 5.38
CA THR A 30 8.42 10.52 6.13
C THR A 30 7.34 10.65 7.23
N PHE A 31 6.36 9.75 7.30
CA PHE A 31 5.30 9.67 8.32
C PHE A 31 4.30 10.83 8.40
N ASN A 32 4.52 11.96 7.73
CA ASN A 32 3.58 13.09 7.71
C ASN A 32 2.13 12.71 7.40
N CYS A 33 1.90 11.70 6.54
CA CYS A 33 0.54 11.25 6.20
C CYS A 33 -0.15 10.48 7.33
N THR A 34 0.60 9.76 8.16
CA THR A 34 0.07 9.11 9.37
C THR A 34 -0.25 10.18 10.42
N ASP A 35 0.70 11.07 10.71
CA ASP A 35 0.57 12.09 11.76
C ASP A 35 -0.56 13.10 11.47
N ALA A 36 -0.73 13.46 10.20
CA ALA A 36 -1.79 14.38 9.79
C ALA A 36 -3.18 13.73 9.70
N CYS A 37 -3.30 12.41 9.84
CA CYS A 37 -4.58 11.74 9.59
C CYS A 37 -5.56 11.95 10.76
N PRO A 38 -6.68 12.68 10.56
CA PRO A 38 -7.64 12.94 11.64
C PRO A 38 -8.46 11.70 12.04
N ARG A 39 -8.30 10.59 11.30
CA ARG A 39 -8.99 9.31 11.54
C ARG A 39 -8.08 8.25 12.17
N GLY A 40 -6.83 8.60 12.51
CA GLY A 40 -5.87 7.65 13.06
C GLY A 40 -5.53 6.50 12.11
N ILE A 41 -5.58 6.75 10.79
CA ILE A 41 -5.18 5.73 9.82
C ILE A 41 -3.66 5.71 9.75
N GLU A 42 -3.10 4.52 9.94
CA GLU A 42 -1.68 4.23 9.77
C GLU A 42 -1.29 4.19 8.28
N VAL A 43 -1.35 5.34 7.59
CA VAL A 43 -1.16 5.43 6.13
C VAL A 43 0.21 4.92 5.71
N THR A 44 1.26 5.29 6.44
CA THR A 44 2.63 4.81 6.14
C THR A 44 2.72 3.29 6.26
N LYS A 45 2.08 2.69 7.28
CA LYS A 45 2.03 1.23 7.45
C LYS A 45 1.35 0.55 6.28
N ALA A 46 0.19 1.06 5.84
CA ALA A 46 -0.52 0.50 4.70
C ALA A 46 0.32 0.55 3.40
N ILE A 47 1.08 1.64 3.17
CA ILE A 47 2.00 1.72 2.03
C ILE A 47 3.11 0.66 2.15
N GLN A 48 3.67 0.45 3.34
CA GLN A 48 4.73 -0.54 3.57
C GLN A 48 4.22 -1.98 3.41
N GLU A 49 2.99 -2.28 3.82
CA GLU A 49 2.35 -3.57 3.58
C GLU A 49 2.23 -3.86 2.08
N VAL A 50 1.83 -2.87 1.27
CA VAL A 50 1.78 -3.01 -0.19
C VAL A 50 3.17 -3.19 -0.80
N LYS A 51 4.18 -2.41 -0.37
CA LYS A 51 5.57 -2.61 -0.82
C LYS A 51 6.06 -4.03 -0.52
N ARG A 52 5.78 -4.54 0.69
CA ARG A 52 6.13 -5.90 1.08
C ARG A 52 5.43 -6.93 0.20
N ALA A 53 4.13 -6.77 -0.04
CA ALA A 53 3.37 -7.66 -0.93
C ALA A 53 3.95 -7.69 -2.36
N LEU A 54 4.42 -6.56 -2.88
CA LEU A 54 5.09 -6.50 -4.20
C LEU A 54 6.44 -7.23 -4.23
N ILE A 55 7.22 -7.12 -3.15
CA ILE A 55 8.54 -7.79 -3.04
C ILE A 55 8.37 -9.30 -2.84
N THR A 56 7.49 -9.70 -1.93
CA THR A 56 7.34 -11.12 -1.53
C THR A 56 6.33 -11.88 -2.37
N ARG A 57 5.53 -11.19 -3.20
CA ARG A 57 4.41 -11.76 -3.97
C ARG A 57 3.49 -12.62 -3.08
N ARG A 58 3.20 -12.13 -1.87
CA ARG A 58 2.36 -12.79 -0.87
C ARG A 58 1.35 -11.80 -0.30
N PHE A 59 0.09 -12.21 -0.25
CA PHE A 59 -1.04 -11.46 0.30
C PHE A 59 -1.72 -12.30 1.39
#